data_AF-W1YQ52-F1
#
_entry.id   AF-W1YQ52-F1
#
_cell.length_a   1.000
_cell.length_b   1.000
_cell.length_c   1.000
_cell.angle_alpha   90.00
_cell.angle_beta   90.00
_cell.angle_gamma   90.00
#
_symmetry.space_group_name_H-M   'P 1'
#
loop_
_entity.id
_entity.type
_entity.pdbx_description
1 polymer ?
#
loop_
_entity_poly.entity_id
_entity_poly.type
_entity_poly.pdbx_seq_one_letter_code
_entity_poly.pdbx_strand_id
1 'polypeptide(L)'
;QGRVMTRERTEADLIALKRANVNAIRTSHYPNNSFLYELCDRYGFYVIDETNLETHSMWDQILQGQLELADSIPGDQPQWLEAVLDRARSMYERDKNHP
;
A
#
# COMPACT_ATOMS: atom_id res chain seq x y z
N GLN A 1 -16.26 5.10 11.08
CA GLN A 1 -15.11 6.00 10.83
C GLN A 1 -14.64 5.77 9.39
N GLY A 2 -13.90 6.71 8.80
CA GLY A 2 -13.41 6.63 7.41
C GLY A 2 -11.89 6.67 7.33
N ARG A 3 -11.33 7.07 6.18
CA ARG A 3 -9.88 7.09 5.92
C ARG A 3 -9.10 8.24 6.56
N VAL A 4 -9.78 9.21 7.19
CA VAL A 4 -9.13 10.35 7.85
C VAL A 4 -8.72 9.96 9.27
N MET A 5 -7.54 9.36 9.39
CA MET A 5 -6.95 8.95 10.66
C MET A 5 -6.13 10.08 11.28
N THR A 6 -6.13 10.17 12.61
CA THR A 6 -5.26 11.10 13.35
C THR A 6 -4.00 10.38 13.79
N ARG A 7 -2.92 11.15 14.03
CA ARG A 7 -1.64 10.62 14.49
C ARG A 7 -1.77 9.86 15.81
N GLU A 8 -2.60 10.36 16.72
CA GLU A 8 -2.81 9.77 18.05
C GLU A 8 -3.49 8.40 17.96
N ARG A 9 -4.45 8.25 17.04
CA ARG A 9 -5.11 6.96 16.81
C ARG A 9 -4.16 5.96 16.18
N THR A 10 -3.41 6.37 15.17
CA THR A 10 -2.41 5.51 14.54
C THR A 10 -1.32 5.09 15.54
N GLU A 11 -0.84 6.00 16.38
CA GLU A 11 0.11 5.69 17.46
C GLU A 11 -0.47 4.68 18.46
N ALA A 12 -1.75 4.82 18.84
CA ALA A 12 -2.43 3.87 19.71
C ALA A 12 -2.52 2.47 19.07
N ASP A 13 -2.80 2.37 17.77
CA ASP A 13 -2.83 1.10 17.03
C ASP A 13 -1.44 0.44 17.01
N LEU A 14 -0.38 1.21 16.74
CA LEU A 14 1.01 0.69 16.75
C LEU A 14 1.43 0.20 18.14
N ILE A 15 1.05 0.91 19.20
CA ILE A 15 1.31 0.47 20.58
C ILE A 15 0.56 -0.84 20.88
N ALA A 16 -0.68 -0.97 20.42
CA ALA A 16 -1.46 -2.20 20.57
C ALA A 16 -0.78 -3.38 19.86
N LEU A 17 -0.29 -3.18 18.63
CA LEU A 17 0.48 -4.18 17.88
C LEU A 17 1.75 -4.60 18.62
N LYS A 18 2.50 -3.64 19.20
CA LYS A 18 3.69 -3.95 20.01
C LYS A 18 3.37 -4.78 21.24
N ARG A 19 2.28 -4.48 21.94
CA ARG A 19 1.81 -5.28 23.09
C ARG A 19 1.42 -6.70 22.69
N ALA A 20 1.02 -6.90 21.44
CA ALA A 20 0.73 -8.19 20.85
C ALA A 20 1.96 -8.89 20.22
N ASN A 21 3.18 -8.38 20.45
CA ASN A 21 4.44 -8.89 19.90
C ASN A 21 4.52 -8.88 18.36
N VAL A 22 3.73 -8.03 17.69
CA VAL A 22 3.84 -7.81 16.24
C VAL A 22 5.08 -6.98 15.92
N ASN A 23 5.81 -7.37 14.89
CA ASN A 23 7.07 -6.72 14.47
C ASN A 23 7.06 -6.17 13.05
N ALA A 24 6.00 -6.42 12.26
CA ALA A 24 5.93 -6.00 10.86
C ALA A 24 4.53 -5.52 10.47
N ILE A 25 4.47 -4.60 9.51
CA ILE A 25 3.25 -4.02 8.97
C ILE A 25 3.35 -4.01 7.43
N ARG A 26 2.26 -4.36 6.77
CA ARG A 26 2.06 -4.12 5.34
C ARG A 26 1.02 -3.02 5.20
N THR A 27 1.32 -1.99 4.43
CA THR A 27 0.39 -0.86 4.17
C THR A 27 -0.66 -1.24 3.12
N SER A 28 -1.42 -2.30 3.39
CA SER A 28 -2.47 -2.79 2.48
C SER A 28 -3.53 -1.71 2.22
N HIS A 29 -3.76 -1.22 1.01
CA HIS A 29 -3.08 -1.49 -0.27
C HIS A 29 -2.64 -0.17 -0.93
N TYR A 30 -2.06 0.71 -0.13
CA TYR A 30 -1.62 2.05 -0.52
C TYR A 30 -0.72 2.70 0.55
N PRO A 31 0.11 3.69 0.16
CA PRO A 31 0.93 4.42 1.12
C PRO A 31 0.05 5.20 2.10
N ASN A 32 0.43 5.20 3.38
CA ASN A 32 -0.36 5.84 4.44
C ASN A 32 0.01 7.31 4.63
N ASN A 33 -0.59 7.95 5.64
CA ASN A 33 -0.16 9.28 6.08
C ASN A 33 1.31 9.22 6.56
N SER A 34 2.11 10.25 6.25
CA SER A 34 3.55 10.32 6.59
C SER A 34 3.85 10.05 8.07
N PHE A 35 2.95 10.42 8.99
CA PHE A 35 3.16 10.12 10.40
C PHE A 35 3.21 8.62 10.71
N LEU A 36 2.62 7.73 9.90
CA LEU A 36 2.73 6.28 10.14
C LEU A 36 4.20 5.85 10.11
N TYR A 37 4.94 6.30 9.09
CA TYR A 37 6.32 5.92 8.87
C TYR A 37 7.24 6.47 9.96
N GLU A 38 7.08 7.74 10.34
CA GLU A 38 7.77 8.33 11.51
C GLU A 38 7.55 7.51 12.79
N LEU A 39 6.31 7.03 12.99
CA LEU A 39 5.97 6.22 14.16
C LEU A 39 6.57 4.81 14.05
N CYS A 40 6.59 4.21 12.87
CA CYS A 40 7.22 2.92 12.60
C CYS A 40 8.73 2.97 12.87
N ASP A 41 9.43 4.03 12.45
CA ASP A 41 10.85 4.24 12.75
C ASP A 41 11.08 4.28 14.27
N ARG A 42 10.21 5.01 14.99
CA ARG A 42 10.33 5.21 16.43
C ARG A 42 10.04 3.95 17.25
N TYR A 43 9.03 3.17 16.84
CA TYR A 43 8.65 1.94 17.56
C TYR A 43 9.36 0.69 17.03
N GLY A 44 10.02 0.78 15.89
CA GLY A 44 10.74 -0.31 15.23
C GLY A 44 9.81 -1.35 14.61
N PHE A 45 9.27 -1.08 13.42
CA PHE A 45 8.52 -2.07 12.64
C PHE A 45 9.19 -2.32 11.29
N TYR A 46 9.21 -3.57 10.83
CA TYR A 46 9.46 -3.83 9.42
C TYR A 46 8.24 -3.41 8.61
N VAL A 47 8.41 -2.53 7.62
CA VAL A 47 7.31 -2.00 6.82
C VAL A 47 7.41 -2.46 5.38
N ILE A 48 6.34 -3.08 4.87
CA ILE A 48 6.09 -3.19 3.44
C ILE A 48 5.24 -1.97 3.04
N ASP A 49 5.89 -1.01 2.40
CA ASP A 49 5.21 0.13 1.81
C ASP A 49 4.66 -0.24 0.42
N GLU A 50 3.35 -0.19 0.28
CA GLU A 50 2.66 -0.75 -0.87
C GLU A 50 2.15 0.35 -1.78
N THR A 51 2.56 0.28 -3.04
CA THR A 51 2.05 1.15 -4.10
C THR A 51 0.53 1.08 -4.17
N ASN A 52 -0.13 2.23 -4.27
CA ASN A 52 -1.57 2.33 -4.47
C ASN A 52 -1.95 1.86 -5.89
N LEU A 53 -2.01 0.55 -6.12
CA LEU A 53 -2.33 -0.05 -7.42
C LEU A 53 -3.02 -1.41 -7.19
N GLU A 54 -4.30 -1.50 -7.55
CA GLU A 54 -5.08 -2.72 -7.42
C GLU A 54 -6.05 -2.85 -8.61
N THR A 55 -6.09 -4.02 -9.23
CA THR A 55 -6.96 -4.31 -10.40
C THR A 55 -7.72 -5.64 -10.27
N HIS A 56 -7.98 -6.06 -9.02
CA HIS A 56 -8.57 -7.35 -8.66
C HIS A 56 -9.82 -7.69 -9.48
N SER A 57 -10.77 -6.77 -9.60
CA SER A 57 -12.05 -7.02 -10.27
C SER A 57 -11.93 -7.44 -11.74
N MET A 58 -10.82 -7.12 -12.40
CA MET A 58 -10.55 -7.55 -13.77
C MET A 58 -10.06 -8.99 -13.79
N TRP A 59 -9.20 -9.36 -12.85
CA TRP A 59 -8.73 -10.74 -12.68
C TRP A 59 -9.85 -11.69 -12.32
N ASP A 60 -10.80 -11.26 -11.50
CA ASP A 60 -12.00 -12.06 -11.18
C ASP A 60 -12.79 -12.42 -12.44
N GLN A 61 -12.99 -11.45 -13.34
CA GLN A 61 -13.70 -11.66 -14.60
C GLN A 61 -12.92 -12.56 -15.56
N ILE A 62 -11.59 -12.45 -15.59
CA ILE A 62 -10.72 -13.34 -16.38
C ILE A 62 -10.82 -14.77 -15.87
N LEU A 63 -10.73 -14.98 -14.55
CA LEU A 63 -10.83 -16.31 -13.94
C LEU A 63 -12.21 -16.95 -14.12
N GLN A 64 -13.26 -16.13 -14.25
CA GLN A 64 -14.63 -16.59 -14.56
C GLN A 64 -14.89 -16.81 -16.05
N GLY A 65 -13.91 -16.55 -16.93
CA GLY A 65 -14.05 -16.68 -18.38
C GLY A 65 -14.95 -15.62 -19.02
N GLN A 66 -15.16 -14.49 -18.35
CA GLN A 66 -15.93 -13.36 -18.89
C GLN A 66 -15.06 -12.39 -19.70
N LEU A 67 -13.75 -12.38 -19.43
CA LEU A 67 -12.73 -11.59 -20.12
C LEU A 67 -11.54 -12.48 -20.47
N GLU A 68 -10.79 -12.08 -21.49
CA GLU A 68 -9.54 -12.74 -21.86
C GLU A 68 -8.35 -12.13 -21.10
N LEU A 69 -7.23 -12.85 -21.02
CA LEU A 69 -6.00 -12.32 -20.39
C LEU A 69 -5.53 -11.00 -21.03
N ALA A 70 -5.77 -10.85 -22.34
CA ALA A 70 -5.47 -9.65 -23.09
C ALA A 70 -6.24 -8.40 -22.60
N ASP A 71 -7.40 -8.59 -21.96
CA ASP A 71 -8.22 -7.52 -21.41
C ASP A 71 -7.74 -7.06 -20.01
N SER A 72 -6.73 -7.73 -19.44
CA SER A 72 -6.19 -7.37 -18.14
C SER A 72 -5.64 -5.94 -18.13
N ILE A 73 -5.97 -5.20 -17.08
CA ILE A 73 -5.39 -3.87 -16.80
C ILE A 73 -4.61 -3.93 -15.48
N PRO A 74 -3.46 -3.25 -15.38
CA PRO A 74 -2.76 -2.57 -16.47
C PRO A 74 -2.19 -3.55 -17.52
N GLY A 75 -2.09 -4.85 -17.20
CA GLY A 75 -1.55 -5.87 -18.13
C GLY A 75 -0.16 -5.49 -18.65
N ASP A 76 0.14 -5.88 -19.88
CA ASP A 76 1.31 -5.40 -20.64
C ASP A 76 0.92 -4.29 -21.63
N GLN A 77 -0.08 -3.47 -21.29
CA GLN A 77 -0.60 -2.46 -22.22
C GLN A 77 0.15 -1.13 -22.06
N PRO A 78 0.83 -0.61 -23.12
CA PRO A 78 1.71 0.56 -23.01
C PRO A 78 1.03 1.84 -22.49
N GLN A 79 -0.27 2.00 -22.71
CA GLN A 79 -1.03 3.16 -22.24
C GLN A 79 -1.08 3.28 -20.71
N TRP A 80 -0.86 2.19 -19.97
CA TRP A 80 -0.86 2.21 -18.50
C TRP A 80 0.54 2.38 -17.89
N LEU A 81 1.61 2.29 -18.69
CA LEU A 81 2.99 2.31 -18.21
C LEU A 81 3.28 3.53 -17.34
N GLU A 82 2.98 4.73 -17.85
CA GLU A 82 3.24 5.97 -17.12
C GLU A 82 2.43 6.06 -15.81
N ALA A 83 1.18 5.61 -15.80
CA ALA A 83 0.35 5.62 -14.60
C ALA A 83 0.85 4.64 -13.52
N VAL A 84 1.38 3.47 -13.94
CA VAL A 84 1.97 2.48 -13.02
C VAL A 84 3.29 3.02 -12.45
N LEU A 85 4.15 3.58 -13.30
CA LEU A 85 5.43 4.15 -12.89
C LEU A 85 5.27 5.35 -11.98
N ASP A 86 4.29 6.23 -12.24
CA ASP A 86 4.02 7.39 -11.40
C ASP A 86 3.62 6.98 -9.97
N ARG A 87 2.74 5.97 -9.84
CA ARG A 87 2.33 5.45 -8.53
C ARG A 87 3.50 4.85 -7.75
N ALA A 88 4.35 4.06 -8.42
CA ALA A 88 5.52 3.46 -7.81
C ALA A 88 6.56 4.53 -7.40
N ARG A 89 6.83 5.50 -8.29
CA ARG A 89 7.75 6.61 -8.03
C ARG A 89 7.25 7.50 -6.89
N SER A 90 5.95 7.83 -6.86
CA SER A 90 5.35 8.68 -5.83
C SER A 90 5.46 8.08 -4.44
N MET A 91 5.22 6.77 -4.30
CA MET A 91 5.42 6.05 -3.04
C MET A 91 6.91 6.05 -2.65
N TYR A 92 7.77 5.59 -3.56
CA TYR A 92 9.20 5.45 -3.28
C TYR A 92 9.86 6.78 -2.92
N GLU A 93 9.68 7.82 -3.73
CA GLU A 93 10.35 9.10 -3.53
C GLU A 93 9.93 9.80 -2.24
N ARG A 94 8.70 9.56 -1.77
CA ARG A 94 8.17 10.13 -0.53
C ARG A 94 8.78 9.45 0.70
N ASP A 95 8.86 8.11 0.70
CA ASP A 95 9.07 7.34 1.93
C ASP A 95 10.44 6.62 2.00
N LYS A 96 11.29 6.70 0.97
CA LYS A 96 12.61 6.01 0.89
C LYS A 96 13.63 6.29 2.01
N ASN A 97 13.39 7.28 2.87
CA ASN A 97 14.32 7.67 3.93
C ASN A 97 13.90 7.14 5.32
N HIS A 98 12.88 6.28 5.38
CA HIS A 98 12.46 5.58 6.60
C HIS A 98 13.23 4.25 6.75
N PRO A 99 14.06 4.07 7.80
CA PRO A 99 14.92 2.90 7.99
C PRO A 99 14.21 1.63 8.46
#